data_AF-A0A1I0VSY4-F1
#
_entry.id   AF-A0A1I0VSY4-F1
#
_cell.length_a   1.000
_cell.length_b   1.000
_cell.length_c   1.000
_cell.angle_alpha   90.00
_cell.angle_beta   90.00
_cell.angle_gamma   90.00
#
_symmetry.space_group_name_H-M   'P 1'
#
loop_
_entity.id
_entity.type
_entity.pdbx_description
1 polymer ?
#
loop_
_entity_poly.entity_id
_entity_poly.type
_entity_poly.pdbx_seq_one_letter_code
_entity_poly.pdbx_strand_id
1 'polypeptide(L)'
;MMVPPLDNGQYRLHATCLRFEDPKNPVPRIHHNSSHITAGIDKIEVRDDGDLRIYLTNYPDGTTGAILSGVINPDETFSMSGWSVGFSGGVGHADLRFSKNGKRYKCTHPNFYSKYCNLWVSFYTTHRDHAASLDYCC
;
A
#
# COMPACT_ATOMS: atom_id res chain seq x y z
N MET A 1 -5.28 -6.84 15.49
CA MET A 1 -6.71 -6.66 15.13
C MET A 1 -6.72 -5.77 13.91
N MET A 2 -7.18 -6.27 12.76
CA MET A 2 -7.28 -5.45 11.55
C MET A 2 -8.58 -4.66 11.61
N VAL A 3 -8.50 -3.35 11.38
CA VAL A 3 -9.68 -2.48 11.36
C VAL A 3 -10.31 -2.59 9.96
N PRO A 4 -11.65 -2.67 9.84
CA PRO A 4 -12.29 -2.60 8.54
C PRO A 4 -11.89 -1.31 7.80
N PRO A 5 -11.98 -1.29 6.46
CA PRO A 5 -11.81 -0.06 5.71
C PRO A 5 -12.82 1.00 6.16
N LEU A 6 -12.43 2.28 6.13
CA LEU A 6 -13.36 3.37 6.42
C LEU A 6 -14.24 3.59 5.18
N ASP A 7 -15.56 3.49 5.37
CA ASP A 7 -16.54 3.53 4.29
C ASP A 7 -17.43 4.77 4.44
N ASN A 8 -17.60 5.54 3.37
CA ASN A 8 -18.51 6.68 3.34
C ASN A 8 -19.72 6.46 2.40
N GLY A 9 -19.93 5.22 1.95
CA GLY A 9 -20.99 4.83 1.02
C GLY A 9 -20.65 5.03 -0.46
N GLN A 10 -19.60 5.81 -0.77
CA GLN A 10 -19.13 6.03 -2.15
C GLN A 10 -17.74 5.43 -2.39
N TYR A 11 -16.89 5.49 -1.37
CA TYR A 11 -15.51 5.04 -1.43
C TYR A 11 -15.11 4.35 -0.12
N ARG A 12 -14.13 3.47 -0.23
CA ARG A 12 -13.46 2.86 0.92
C ARG A 12 -12.01 3.30 1.01
N LEU A 13 -11.61 3.73 2.21
CA LEU A 13 -10.21 4.00 2.53
C LEU A 13 -9.55 2.74 3.08
N HIS A 14 -8.44 2.38 2.44
CA HIS A 14 -7.49 1.37 2.90
C HIS A 14 -6.20 2.09 3.22
N ALA A 15 -5.69 1.99 4.45
CA ALA A 15 -4.51 2.73 4.87
C ALA A 15 -3.64 1.93 5.84
N THR A 16 -2.32 2.06 5.70
CA THR A 16 -1.35 1.46 6.61
C THR A 16 -0.05 2.25 6.65
N CYS A 17 0.73 2.00 7.70
CA CYS A 17 2.13 2.36 7.76
C CYS A 17 2.96 1.10 7.50
N LEU A 18 3.86 1.14 6.53
CA LEU A 18 4.83 0.08 6.27
C LEU A 18 6.16 0.47 6.90
N ARG A 19 6.80 -0.47 7.59
CA ARG A 19 8.10 -0.26 8.26
C ARG A 19 9.20 -1.04 7.54
N PHE A 20 10.33 -0.36 7.34
CA PHE A 20 11.55 -0.89 6.73
C PHE A 20 12.72 -0.72 7.72
N GLU A 21 12.78 -1.57 8.76
CA GLU A 21 13.65 -1.32 9.92
C GLU A 21 15.02 -2.00 9.91
N ASP A 22 15.11 -3.23 9.40
CA ASP A 22 16.31 -4.05 9.51
C ASP A 22 17.03 -4.21 8.15
N PRO A 23 18.18 -3.54 7.94
CA PRO A 23 18.96 -3.71 6.72
C PRO A 23 19.65 -5.07 6.61
N LYS A 24 19.81 -5.82 7.71
CA LYS A 24 20.41 -7.17 7.70
C LYS A 24 19.42 -8.23 7.28
N ASN A 25 18.14 -8.00 7.56
CA ASN A 25 17.03 -8.83 7.12
C ASN A 25 15.94 -7.95 6.47
N PRO A 26 16.17 -7.50 5.22
CA PRO A 26 15.35 -6.47 4.58
C PRO A 26 14.01 -7.05 4.14
N VAL A 27 13.09 -7.19 5.10
CA VAL A 27 11.72 -7.62 4.89
C VAL A 27 10.80 -6.53 5.41
N PRO A 28 9.99 -5.89 4.53
CA PRO A 28 9.04 -4.90 4.99
C PRO A 28 7.92 -5.56 5.79
N ARG A 29 7.29 -4.78 6.66
CA ARG A 29 6.12 -5.25 7.42
C ARG A 29 5.07 -4.18 7.59
N ILE A 30 3.83 -4.61 7.76
CA ILE A 30 2.77 -3.75 8.28
C ILE A 30 3.17 -3.33 9.70
N HIS A 31 3.15 -2.03 9.95
CA HIS A 31 3.47 -1.43 11.22
C HIS A 31 2.21 -0.90 11.88
N HIS A 32 1.76 -1.62 12.91
CA HIS A 32 0.58 -1.28 13.67
C HIS A 32 0.92 -1.05 15.15
N ASN A 33 0.48 0.06 15.71
CA ASN A 33 0.53 0.36 17.15
C ASN A 33 -0.52 1.44 17.50
N SER A 34 -0.47 1.98 18.72
CA SER A 34 -1.41 3.01 19.20
C SER A 34 -1.39 4.32 18.39
N SER A 35 -0.35 4.59 17.61
CA SER A 35 -0.21 5.79 16.77
C SER A 35 -0.23 5.48 15.26
N HIS A 36 -0.19 4.20 14.89
CA HIS A 36 -0.15 3.74 13.51
C HIS A 36 -1.24 2.70 13.32
N ILE A 37 -2.44 3.15 12.94
CA ILE A 37 -3.57 2.24 12.70
C ILE A 37 -3.50 1.73 11.26
N THR A 38 -3.84 0.44 11.08
CA THR A 38 -3.99 -0.17 9.76
C THR A 38 -5.47 -0.49 9.56
N ALA A 39 -6.02 -0.02 8.45
CA ALA A 39 -7.42 -0.19 8.08
C ALA A 39 -7.52 -0.74 6.66
N GLY A 40 -8.29 -1.80 6.47
CA GLY A 40 -8.60 -2.34 5.14
C GLY A 40 -7.42 -2.96 4.38
N ILE A 41 -6.32 -3.33 5.05
CA ILE A 41 -5.18 -4.01 4.42
C ILE A 41 -4.94 -5.32 5.17
N ASP A 42 -4.96 -6.43 4.43
CA ASP A 42 -4.90 -7.77 5.00
C ASP A 42 -3.45 -8.25 5.19
N LYS A 43 -2.63 -8.05 4.16
CA LYS A 43 -1.23 -8.51 4.14
C LYS A 43 -0.42 -7.75 3.09
N ILE A 44 0.89 -7.92 3.18
CA ILE A 44 1.84 -7.51 2.14
C ILE A 44 2.69 -8.70 1.71
N GLU A 45 3.23 -8.64 0.50
CA GLU A 45 4.06 -9.68 -0.07
C GLU A 45 5.18 -9.07 -0.91
N VAL A 46 6.42 -9.49 -0.64
CA VAL A 46 7.56 -9.20 -1.52
C VAL A 46 7.46 -10.13 -2.72
N ARG A 47 7.23 -9.58 -3.90
CA ARG A 47 7.14 -10.34 -5.15
C ARG A 47 8.52 -10.71 -5.66
N ASP A 48 8.59 -11.75 -6.50
CA ASP A 48 9.83 -12.22 -7.11
C ASP A 48 10.55 -11.14 -7.96
N ASP A 49 9.76 -10.26 -8.59
CA ASP A 49 10.26 -9.14 -9.39
C ASP A 49 10.77 -7.95 -8.54
N GLY A 50 10.60 -8.04 -7.22
CA GLY A 50 11.06 -7.06 -6.24
C GLY A 50 10.04 -5.98 -5.87
N ASP A 51 8.85 -5.99 -6.46
CA ASP A 51 7.76 -5.09 -6.03
C ASP A 51 7.17 -5.54 -4.69
N LEU A 52 6.59 -4.58 -3.96
CA LEU A 52 5.87 -4.88 -2.73
C LEU A 52 4.38 -4.84 -3.01
N ARG A 53 3.74 -6.01 -2.99
CA ARG A 53 2.29 -6.13 -3.16
C ARG A 53 1.57 -5.88 -1.85
N ILE A 54 0.51 -5.10 -1.90
CA ILE A 54 -0.41 -4.83 -0.79
C ILE A 54 -1.75 -5.42 -1.15
N TYR A 55 -2.27 -6.29 -0.29
CA TYR A 55 -3.59 -6.89 -0.44
C TYR A 55 -4.62 -6.11 0.38
N LEU A 56 -5.69 -5.69 -0.28
CA LEU A 56 -6.80 -4.96 0.32
C LEU A 56 -7.82 -5.94 0.90
N THR A 57 -8.44 -5.56 2.01
CA THR A 57 -9.51 -6.36 2.62
C THR A 57 -10.72 -6.46 1.69
N ASN A 58 -11.17 -7.69 1.46
CA ASN A 58 -12.36 -7.99 0.68
C ASN A 58 -13.67 -7.60 1.39
N TYR A 59 -14.71 -7.38 0.60
CA TYR A 59 -16.10 -7.39 1.06
C TYR A 59 -16.47 -8.79 1.62
N PRO A 60 -17.53 -8.91 2.45
CA PRO A 60 -17.96 -10.20 3.01
C PRO A 60 -18.27 -11.30 1.98
N ASP A 61 -18.56 -10.92 0.73
CA ASP A 61 -18.81 -11.85 -0.38
C ASP A 61 -17.54 -12.23 -1.17
N GLY A 62 -16.36 -11.80 -0.73
CA GLY A 62 -15.07 -12.11 -1.34
C GLY A 62 -14.64 -11.18 -2.48
N THR A 63 -15.43 -10.16 -2.82
CA THR A 63 -15.05 -9.17 -3.85
C THR A 63 -14.20 -8.03 -3.29
N THR A 64 -13.60 -7.17 -4.12
CA THR A 64 -12.98 -5.88 -3.74
C THR A 64 -13.25 -4.84 -4.82
N GLY A 65 -13.30 -3.55 -4.44
CA GLY A 65 -13.45 -2.43 -5.36
C GLY A 65 -12.17 -2.14 -6.15
N ALA A 66 -12.32 -1.45 -7.29
CA ALA A 66 -11.17 -0.96 -8.03
C ALA A 66 -10.50 0.20 -7.30
N ILE A 67 -9.17 0.23 -7.27
CA ILE A 67 -8.41 1.39 -6.77
C ILE A 67 -8.59 2.54 -7.75
N LEU A 68 -9.16 3.64 -7.25
CA LEU A 68 -9.38 4.87 -8.01
C LEU A 68 -8.21 5.83 -7.86
N SER A 69 -7.68 5.91 -6.65
CA SER A 69 -6.57 6.79 -6.30
C SER A 69 -5.82 6.25 -5.09
N GLY A 70 -4.63 6.78 -4.89
CA GLY A 70 -3.80 6.43 -3.75
C GLY A 70 -2.77 7.50 -3.47
N VAL A 71 -2.28 7.49 -2.25
CA VAL A 71 -1.23 8.39 -1.77
C VAL A 71 -0.17 7.53 -1.11
N ILE A 72 1.07 7.78 -1.49
CA ILE A 72 2.24 7.26 -0.80
C ILE A 72 2.94 8.46 -0.18
N ASN A 73 3.10 8.43 1.15
CA ASN A 73 3.78 9.46 1.88
C ASN A 73 4.99 8.86 2.63
N PRO A 74 6.21 9.03 2.08
CA PRO A 74 7.43 8.65 2.79
C PRO A 74 7.63 9.52 4.03
N ASP A 75 8.06 8.94 5.14
CA ASP A 75 8.42 9.74 6.32
C ASP A 75 9.70 10.56 6.11
N GLU A 76 10.12 11.35 7.10
CA GLU A 76 11.30 12.21 6.97
C GLU A 76 12.56 11.39 6.64
N THR A 77 12.71 10.22 7.27
CA THR A 77 13.89 9.37 7.11
C THR A 77 13.96 8.82 5.70
N PHE A 78 12.82 8.39 5.17
CA PHE A 78 12.68 7.90 3.81
C PHE A 78 12.87 9.04 2.81
N SER A 79 12.22 10.17 3.01
CA SER A 79 12.24 11.31 2.09
C SER A 79 13.66 11.85 1.89
N MET A 80 14.44 11.96 2.97
CA MET A 80 15.83 12.42 2.92
C MET A 80 16.75 11.50 2.10
N SER A 81 16.38 10.23 1.93
CA SER A 81 17.21 9.26 1.20
C SER A 81 17.07 9.34 -0.33
N GLY A 82 16.16 10.18 -0.85
CA GLY A 82 15.96 10.39 -2.29
C GLY A 82 15.32 9.20 -3.02
N TRP A 83 14.67 8.30 -2.29
CA TRP A 83 13.83 7.25 -2.87
C TRP A 83 12.49 7.82 -3.33
N SER A 84 12.01 7.34 -4.47
CA SER A 84 10.65 7.60 -4.97
C SER A 84 9.89 6.29 -5.04
N VAL A 85 8.62 6.33 -4.65
CA VAL A 85 7.73 5.17 -4.69
C VAL A 85 6.50 5.49 -5.53
N GLY A 86 6.19 4.61 -6.47
CA GLY A 86 4.93 4.60 -7.20
C GLY A 86 4.10 3.37 -6.83
N PHE A 87 2.81 3.39 -7.20
CA PHE A 87 1.94 2.24 -7.07
C PHE A 87 1.21 1.95 -8.38
N SER A 88 0.76 0.71 -8.56
CA SER A 88 -0.18 0.33 -9.60
C SER A 88 -1.64 0.54 -9.16
N GLY A 89 -2.51 0.87 -10.11
CA GLY A 89 -3.95 0.62 -9.96
C GLY A 89 -4.25 -0.89 -10.04
N GLY A 90 -5.41 -1.30 -9.54
CA GLY A 90 -5.82 -2.71 -9.53
C GLY A 90 -7.12 -2.95 -8.78
N VAL A 91 -7.53 -4.22 -8.72
CA VAL A 91 -8.68 -4.69 -7.93
C VAL A 91 -8.15 -5.66 -6.88
N GLY A 92 -8.47 -5.41 -5.61
CA GLY A 92 -8.02 -6.25 -4.48
C GLY A 92 -6.56 -6.06 -4.06
N HIS A 93 -5.72 -5.45 -4.89
CA HIS A 93 -4.32 -5.23 -4.56
C HIS A 93 -3.69 -4.06 -5.32
N ALA A 94 -2.59 -3.56 -4.77
CA ALA A 94 -1.68 -2.58 -5.39
C ALA A 94 -0.25 -3.08 -5.30
N ASP A 95 0.56 -2.87 -6.34
CA ASP A 95 1.99 -3.16 -6.33
C ASP A 95 2.78 -1.86 -6.18
N LEU A 96 3.65 -1.79 -5.17
CA LEU A 96 4.55 -0.66 -4.96
C LEU A 96 5.89 -0.88 -5.67
N ARG A 97 6.34 0.15 -6.37
CA ARG A 97 7.59 0.19 -7.13
C ARG A 97 8.52 1.24 -6.58
N PHE A 98 9.77 0.85 -6.36
CA PHE A 98 10.79 1.68 -5.72
C PHE A 98 11.84 2.09 -6.73
N SER A 99 12.19 3.37 -6.73
CA SER A 99 13.19 3.90 -7.64
C SER A 99 14.02 5.01 -6.99
N LYS A 100 15.24 5.20 -7.49
CA LYS A 100 16.12 6.30 -7.10
C LYS A 100 16.95 6.69 -8.31
N ASN A 101 17.00 7.99 -8.59
CA ASN A 101 17.71 8.55 -9.75
C ASN A 101 17.32 7.85 -11.07
N GLY A 102 16.03 7.60 -11.27
CA GLY A 102 15.49 6.96 -12.48
C GLY A 102 15.72 5.44 -12.60
N LYS A 103 16.43 4.82 -11.65
CA LYS A 103 16.67 3.37 -11.63
C LYS A 103 15.69 2.68 -10.68
N ARG A 104 15.11 1.55 -11.11
CA ARG A 104 14.27 0.67 -10.28
C ARG A 104 15.12 -0.18 -9.34
N TYR A 105 14.62 -0.38 -8.12
CA TYR A 105 15.23 -1.23 -7.10
C TYR A 105 14.18 -2.13 -6.46
N LYS A 106 14.62 -3.27 -5.93
CA LYS A 106 13.77 -4.16 -5.14
C LYS A 106 13.41 -3.47 -3.82
N CYS A 107 12.20 -3.72 -3.32
CA CYS A 107 11.75 -3.23 -2.01
C CYS A 107 12.63 -3.73 -0.84
N THR A 108 13.41 -4.79 -1.07
CA THR A 108 14.35 -5.40 -0.11
C THR A 108 15.78 -4.84 -0.23
N HIS A 109 16.00 -3.75 -0.96
CA HIS A 109 17.33 -3.16 -1.08
C HIS A 109 17.79 -2.62 0.29
N PRO A 110 18.95 -3.00 0.83
CA PRO A 110 19.33 -2.71 2.22
C PRO A 110 19.41 -1.20 2.54
N ASN A 111 19.82 -0.36 1.58
CA ASN A 111 19.88 1.11 1.76
C ASN A 111 18.49 1.77 1.82
N PHE A 112 17.43 0.99 1.76
CA PHE A 112 16.06 1.42 2.00
C PHE A 112 15.67 1.34 3.48
N TYR A 113 16.41 0.53 4.25
CA TYR A 113 16.06 0.18 5.62
C TYR A 113 16.83 1.02 6.62
N SER A 114 16.11 1.53 7.61
CA SER A 114 16.68 2.19 8.78
C SER A 114 15.72 2.05 9.94
N LYS A 115 16.22 2.15 11.18
CA LYS A 115 15.47 1.89 12.42
C LYS A 115 14.07 2.52 12.46
N TYR A 116 13.89 3.69 11.83
CA TYR A 116 12.61 4.40 11.83
C TYR A 116 11.98 4.60 10.45
N CYS A 117 12.51 4.03 9.37
CA CYS A 117 12.01 4.23 8.02
C CYS A 117 10.56 3.73 7.84
N ASN A 118 9.64 4.65 7.62
CA ASN A 118 8.23 4.38 7.34
C ASN A 118 7.81 4.83 5.95
N LEU A 119 6.83 4.12 5.42
CA LEU A 119 6.09 4.51 4.25
C LEU A 119 4.60 4.45 4.57
N TRP A 120 3.94 5.60 4.59
CA TRP A 120 2.50 5.66 4.74
C TRP A 120 1.85 5.44 3.38
N VAL A 121 0.86 4.56 3.34
CA VAL A 121 0.18 4.19 2.10
C VAL A 121 -1.32 4.24 2.35
N SER A 122 -2.02 4.92 1.46
CA SER A 122 -3.48 5.01 1.47
C SER A 122 -4.02 4.78 0.07
N PHE A 123 -5.09 3.99 -0.05
CA PHE A 123 -5.82 3.75 -1.30
C PHE A 123 -7.30 4.03 -1.10
N TYR A 124 -7.90 4.67 -2.09
CA TYR A 124 -9.34 4.83 -2.19
C TYR A 124 -9.87 3.88 -3.25
N THR A 125 -10.80 3.01 -2.86
CA THR A 125 -11.47 2.09 -3.79
C THR A 125 -12.91 2.50 -4.03
N THR A 126 -13.47 2.12 -5.18
CA THR A 126 -14.91 2.23 -5.43
C THR A 126 -15.69 1.46 -4.38
N HIS A 127 -16.79 2.04 -3.90
CA HIS A 127 -17.80 1.23 -3.22
C HIS A 127 -18.47 0.29 -4.22
N ARG A 128 -18.77 -0.95 -3.79
CA ARG A 128 -19.31 -2.03 -4.63
C ARG A 128 -20.51 -1.58 -5.48
N ASP A 129 -21.45 -0.87 -4.86
CA ASP A 129 -22.71 -0.48 -5.49
C ASP A 129 -22.54 0.61 -6.56
N HIS A 130 -21.37 1.25 -6.62
CA HIS A 130 -21.01 2.27 -7.61
C HIS A 130 -20.13 1.73 -8.74
N ALA A 131 -19.56 0.52 -8.61
CA ALA A 131 -18.79 -0.10 -9.68
C ALA A 131 -19.69 -0.65 -10.80
N ALA A 132 -20.90 -1.11 -10.45
CA ALA A 132 -21.88 -1.62 -11.42
C ALA A 132 -22.47 -0.55 -12.36
N SER A 133 -22.26 0.75 -12.09
CA SER A 133 -22.69 1.82 -13.01
C SER A 133 -21.62 2.21 -14.04
N LEU A 134 -20.43 1.58 -14.02
CA LEU A 134 -19.35 1.82 -14.99
C LEU A 134 -19.37 0.86 -16.19
N ASP A 135 -20.41 0.04 -16.35
CA ASP A 135 -20.64 -0.79 -17.54
C ASP A 135 -21.02 0.00 -18.81
N TYR A 136 -20.68 1.29 -18.90
CA TYR A 136 -20.99 2.13 -20.06
C TYR A 136 -19.73 2.70 -20.72
N CYS A 137 -19.62 2.37 -22.01
CA CYS A 137 -18.76 2.93 -23.06
C CYS A 137 -17.39 2.28 -23.26
N CYS A 138 -17.41 1.06 -23.81
CA CYS A 138 -16.44 0.62 -24.81
C CYS A 138 -17.20 0.31 -26.10
#